data_AF-A0A9W8LTH3-F1
#
_entry.id   AF-A0A9W8LTH3-F1
#
_cell.length_a   1.000
_cell.length_b   1.000
_cell.length_c   1.000
_cell.angle_alpha   90.00
_cell.angle_beta   90.00
_cell.angle_gamma   90.00
#
_symmetry.space_group_name_H-M   'P 1'
#
loop_
_entity.id
_entity.type
_entity.pdbx_description
1 polymer ?
#
loop_
_entity_poly.entity_id
_entity_poly.type
_entity_poly.pdbx_seq_one_letter_code
_entity_poly.pdbx_strand_id
1 'polypeptide(L)' 'GLPNEFDLKYMLKYFKKTFGCLGTVVNDKKYGKVIQLSGDQRDKLQDFLIEEKIARAKDIKVHGF' A
#
# COMPACT_ATOMS: atom_id res chain seq x y z
N GLY A 1 -4.97 -1.44 -9.65
CA GLY A 1 -5.34 -1.67 -8.25
C GLY A 1 -4.93 -3.07 -7.86
N LEU A 2 -4.78 -3.34 -6.57
CA LEU A 2 -4.56 -4.72 -6.09
C LEU A 2 -5.82 -5.57 -6.34
N PRO A 3 -5.70 -6.89 -6.60
CA PRO A 3 -6.84 -7.77 -6.78
C PRO A 3 -7.84 -7.67 -5.62
N ASN A 4 -9.15 -7.70 -5.90
CA ASN A 4 -10.23 -7.59 -4.90
C ASN A 4 -10.23 -8.71 -3.84
N GLU A 5 -9.42 -9.74 -4.02
CA GLU A 5 -9.23 -10.87 -3.08
C GLU A 5 -8.25 -10.54 -1.95
N PHE A 6 -7.44 -9.48 -2.07
CA PHE A 6 -6.56 -9.08 -0.97
C PHE A 6 -7.32 -8.29 0.09
N ASP A 7 -7.28 -8.78 1.32
CA ASP A 7 -7.90 -8.11 2.45
C ASP A 7 -7.10 -6.86 2.83
N LEU A 8 -7.47 -5.73 2.23
CA LEU A 8 -6.84 -4.43 2.46
C LEU A 8 -6.86 -4.03 3.94
N LYS A 9 -7.81 -4.53 4.75
CA LYS A 9 -7.83 -4.27 6.19
C LYS A 9 -6.69 -5.01 6.90
N TYR A 10 -6.37 -6.23 6.46
CA TYR A 10 -5.25 -6.99 7.00
C TYR A 10 -3.91 -6.34 6.61
N MET A 11 -3.75 -5.96 5.34
CA MET A 11 -2.57 -5.20 4.89
C MET A 11 -2.42 -3.89 5.66
N LEU A 12 -3.51 -3.15 5.87
CA LEU A 12 -3.46 -1.92 6.67
C LEU A 12 -3.00 -2.18 8.11
N LYS A 13 -3.45 -3.27 8.74
CA LYS A 13 -3.02 -3.65 10.10
C LYS A 13 -1.53 -4.00 10.12
N TYR A 14 -1.05 -4.72 9.11
CA TYR A 14 0.37 -5.03 8.95
C TYR A 14 1.19 -3.74 8.77
N PHE A 15 0.79 -2.86 7.85
CA PHE A 15 1.46 -1.58 7.61
C PHE A 15 1.53 -0.68 8.84
N LYS A 16 0.45 -0.60 9.64
CA LYS A 16 0.46 0.12 10.92
C LYS A 16 1.50 -0.45 11.90
N LYS A 17 1.64 -1.77 11.95
CA LYS A 17 2.58 -2.45 12.85
C LYS A 17 4.03 -2.32 12.38
N THR A 18 4.27 -2.48 11.09
CA THR A 18 5.62 -2.51 10.50
C THR A 18 6.18 -1.11 10.28
N PHE A 19 5.38 -0.17 9.78
CA PHE A 19 5.82 1.19 9.49
C PHE A 19 5.58 2.16 10.65
N GLY A 20 4.83 1.76 11.68
CA GLY A 20 4.51 2.62 12.82
C GLY A 20 3.68 3.86 12.44
N CYS A 21 3.04 3.84 11.28
CA CYS A 21 2.30 4.97 10.72
C CYS A 21 0.79 4.78 10.88
N LEU A 22 0.06 5.88 10.98
CA LEU A 22 -1.39 5.85 10.83
C LEU A 22 -1.75 5.60 9.37
N GLY A 23 -2.91 5.00 9.15
CA GLY A 23 -3.40 4.75 7.80
C GLY A 23 -4.87 4.37 7.79
N THR A 24 -5.50 4.58 6.65
CA THR A 24 -6.92 4.33 6.42
C THR A 24 -7.16 3.72 5.05
N VAL A 25 -8.23 2.95 4.91
CA VAL A 25 -8.69 2.47 3.61
C VAL A 25 -9.76 3.44 3.13
N VAL A 26 -9.54 4.06 1.98
CA VAL A 26 -10.48 4.99 1.34
C VAL A 26 -10.97 4.37 0.04
N ASN A 27 -12.23 4.59 -0.32
CA ASN A 27 -12.75 4.19 -1.61
C ASN A 27 -12.64 5.35 -2.59
N ASP A 28 -11.69 5.26 -3.51
CA ASP A 28 -11.48 6.22 -4.58
C ASP A 28 -12.40 5.91 -5.78
N LYS A 29 -12.98 6.95 -6.40
CA LYS A 29 -13.90 6.79 -7.53
C LYS A 29 -13.23 6.25 -8.79
N LYS A 30 -11.92 6.46 -8.97
CA LYS A 30 -11.16 6.05 -10.14
C LYS A 30 -10.42 4.74 -9.93
N TYR A 31 -9.88 4.53 -8.73
CA TYR A 31 -9.01 3.38 -8.43
C TYR A 31 -9.64 2.32 -7.51
N GLY A 32 -10.86 2.57 -7.01
CA GLY A 32 -11.53 1.68 -6.05
C GLY A 32 -10.94 1.80 -4.65
N LYS A 33 -10.90 0.71 -3.90
CA LYS A 33 -10.35 0.72 -2.54
C LYS A 33 -8.83 0.93 -2.56
N VAL A 34 -8.38 2.00 -1.93
CA VAL A 34 -6.97 2.39 -1.80
C VAL A 34 -6.59 2.51 -0.33
N ILE A 35 -5.33 2.20 -0.01
CA ILE A 35 -4.76 2.40 1.32
C ILE A 35 -4.02 3.73 1.32
N GLN A 36 -4.35 4.60 2.26
CA GLN A 36 -3.62 5.84 2.53
C GLN A 36 -2.84 5.67 3.83
N LEU A 37 -1.53 5.93 3.80
CA LEU A 37 -0.67 5.98 4.98
C LEU A 37 -0.28 7.44 5.26
N SER A 38 -0.07 7.76 6.54
CA SER A 38 0.41 9.06 6.98
C SER A 38 1.93 9.14 6.88
N GLY A 39 2.43 10.25 6.35
CA GLY A 39 3.86 10.51 6.18
C GLY A 39 4.42 9.90 4.91
N ASP A 40 5.74 10.03 4.75
CA ASP A 40 6.45 9.54 3.59
C ASP A 40 7.03 8.14 3.85
N GLN A 41 6.44 7.13 3.21
CA GLN A 41 6.84 5.72 3.36
C GLN A 41 7.02 5.04 2.00
N ARG A 42 7.26 5.79 0.91
CA ARG A 42 7.27 5.25 -0.47
C ARG A 42 8.31 4.15 -0.65
N ASP A 43 9.53 4.36 -0.15
CA ASP A 43 10.61 3.38 -0.26
C ASP A 43 10.25 2.08 0.47
N LYS A 44 9.77 2.19 1.71
CA LYS A 44 9.40 1.01 2.52
C LYS A 44 8.21 0.24 1.94
N LEU A 45 7.26 0.94 1.33
CA LEU A 45 6.13 0.32 0.63
C LEU A 45 6.58 -0.39 -0.63
N GLN A 46 7.49 0.20 -1.39
CA GLN A 46 8.06 -0.42 -2.59
C GLN A 46 8.80 -1.71 -2.22
N ASP A 47 9.70 -1.65 -1.24
CA ASP A 47 10.46 -2.80 -0.77
C ASP A 47 9.53 -3.91 -0.28
N PHE A 48 8.54 -3.58 0.56
CA PHE A 48 7.57 -4.55 1.06
C PHE A 48 6.79 -5.25 -0.06
N LEU A 49 6.30 -4.49 -1.05
CA LEU A 49 5.52 -5.05 -2.15
C LEU A 49 6.34 -6.01 -3.03
N ILE A 50 7.65 -5.75 -3.16
CA ILE A 50 8.59 -6.60 -3.88
C ILE A 50 8.95 -7.84 -3.05
N GLU A 51 9.25 -7.67 -1.77
CA GLU A 51 9.66 -8.73 -0.85
C GLU A 51 8.55 -9.78 -0.66
N GLU A 52 7.32 -9.32 -0.44
CA GLU A 52 6.13 -10.18 -0.32
C GLU A 52 5.63 -10.68 -1.68
N LYS A 53 6.32 -10.33 -2.78
CA LYS A 53 5.97 -10.71 -4.16
C LYS A 53 4.55 -10.33 -4.57
N ILE A 54 3.97 -9.31 -3.92
CA ILE A 54 2.64 -8.78 -4.21
C ILE A 54 2.64 -8.03 -5.54
N ALA A 55 3.72 -7.29 -5.82
CA ALA A 55 3.92 -6.58 -7.07
C ALA A 55 5.39 -6.62 -7.49
N ARG A 56 5.65 -6.60 -8.80
CA ARG A 56 7.03 -6.49 -9.30
C ARG A 56 7.42 -5.01 -9.31
N ALA A 57 8.71 -4.73 -9.13
CA ALA A 57 9.24 -3.36 -9.15
C ALA A 57 8.77 -2.54 -10.38
N LYS A 58 8.67 -3.19 -11.55
CA LYS A 58 8.19 -2.58 -12.80
C LYS A 58 6.71 -2.17 -12.79
N ASP A 59 5.91 -2.80 -11.95
CA ASP A 59 4.47 -2.55 -11.82
C ASP A 59 4.18 -1.52 -10.73
N ILE A 60 5.20 -1.12 -9.95
CA ILE A 60 5.12 -0.10 -8.90
C ILE A 60 5.53 1.25 -9.50
N LYS A 61 4.58 2.19 -9.56
CA LYS A 61 4.87 3.60 -9.86
C LYS A 61 4.79 4.42 -8.59
N VAL A 62 5.92 4.96 -8.17
CA VAL A 62 6.01 5.94 -7.08
C VAL A 62 5.73 7.32 -7.68
N HIS A 63 4.69 7.99 -7.18
CA HIS A 63 4.34 9.35 -7.58
C HIS A 63 4.58 10.30 -6.40
N GLY A 64 5.50 11.25 -6.56
CA GLY A 64 5.86 12.24 -5.55
C GLY A 64 7.32 12.66 -5.69
N PHE A 65 7.62 13.94 -5.47
CA PHE A 65 8.99 14.46 -5.28
C PHE A 65 9.33 14.40 -3.80
#